data_AF-A0A925QE29-F1
#
_entry.id   AF-A0A925QE29-F1
#
_cell.length_a   1.000
_cell.length_b   1.000
_cell.length_c   1.000
_cell.angle_alpha   90.00
_cell.angle_beta   90.00
_cell.angle_gamma   90.00
#
_symmetry.space_group_name_H-M   'P 1'
#
loop_
_entity.id
_entity.type
_entity.pdbx_description
1 polymer ?
#
loop_
_entity_poly.entity_id
_entity_poly.type
_entity_poly.pdbx_seq_one_letter_code
_entity_poly.pdbx_strand_id
1 'polypeptide(L)'
;MNDGEVPESPTQPVESSSLIRRIGIYAVVLLIVFLVGFVPMWIKARSSRIALAGVEQKLSLAQMQNSLASSVIDARRGDYEPARQAASQFFTSLLAEVNKGDDSALNAAQRAAVQPLFTQRDEIITLLARSDPAAADRLSDLFASYRKIVSS
;
A
#
# COMPACT_ATOMS: atom_id res chain seq x y z
N MET A 1 -81.87 46.35 -36.81
CA MET A 1 -81.26 47.20 -35.77
C MET A 1 -81.25 46.41 -34.47
N ASN A 2 -80.03 46.05 -34.01
CA ASN A 2 -79.51 45.84 -32.64
C ASN A 2 -80.42 45.22 -31.54
N ASP A 3 -80.02 44.27 -30.69
CA ASP A 3 -78.76 44.06 -29.93
C ASP A 3 -78.72 42.61 -29.39
N GLY A 4 -77.54 42.07 -29.07
CA GLY A 4 -77.47 40.85 -28.23
C GLY A 4 -76.16 40.05 -28.28
N GLU A 5 -75.08 40.65 -27.80
CA GLU A 5 -73.97 40.08 -27.00
C GLU A 5 -74.19 38.63 -26.47
N VAL A 6 -73.26 37.66 -26.58
CA VAL A 6 -72.17 37.25 -25.63
C VAL A 6 -71.79 35.76 -25.95
N PRO A 7 -70.63 35.13 -25.58
CA PRO A 7 -69.32 35.62 -25.15
C PRO A 7 -68.12 35.14 -26.01
N GLU A 8 -67.04 35.89 -25.91
CA GLU A 8 -65.68 35.40 -26.17
C GLU A 8 -65.35 34.19 -25.29
N SER A 9 -64.80 33.12 -25.90
CA SER A 9 -64.08 32.09 -25.13
C SER A 9 -62.59 32.44 -25.12
N PRO A 10 -61.99 32.73 -23.95
CA PRO A 10 -60.60 33.11 -23.86
C PRO A 10 -59.70 31.89 -24.08
N THR A 11 -58.87 31.95 -25.12
CA THR A 11 -57.77 31.00 -25.32
C THR A 11 -56.49 31.57 -24.73
N GLN A 12 -56.29 31.51 -23.41
CA GLN A 12 -54.97 31.66 -22.77
C GLN A 12 -54.96 31.01 -21.37
N PRO A 13 -53.79 30.67 -20.80
CA PRO A 13 -52.51 30.31 -21.39
C PRO A 13 -51.95 28.99 -20.81
N VAL A 14 -50.97 28.42 -21.49
CA VAL A 14 -50.12 27.31 -21.02
C VAL A 14 -49.36 27.71 -19.74
N GLU A 15 -49.91 27.42 -18.56
CA GLU A 15 -49.26 27.65 -17.27
C GLU A 15 -48.59 26.40 -16.67
N SER A 16 -48.13 25.44 -17.49
CA SER A 16 -47.47 24.21 -16.99
C SER A 16 -45.94 24.33 -16.87
N SER A 17 -45.33 25.39 -17.41
CA SER A 17 -43.86 25.51 -17.53
C SER A 17 -43.13 25.77 -16.20
N SER A 18 -43.75 26.51 -15.28
CA SER A 18 -43.13 26.90 -14.00
C SER A 18 -42.98 25.73 -13.02
N LEU A 19 -43.98 24.84 -12.94
CA LEU A 19 -43.96 23.69 -12.04
C LEU A 19 -42.97 22.61 -12.50
N ILE A 20 -42.89 22.32 -13.80
CA ILE A 20 -41.93 21.36 -14.37
C ILE A 20 -40.49 21.84 -14.16
N ARG A 21 -40.23 23.14 -14.32
CA ARG A 21 -38.91 23.74 -14.05
C ARG A 21 -38.51 23.62 -12.58
N ARG A 22 -39.45 23.83 -11.64
CA ARG A 22 -39.19 23.68 -10.20
C ARG A 22 -38.91 22.22 -9.82
N ILE A 23 -39.69 21.27 -10.34
CA ILE A 23 -39.48 19.83 -10.10
C ILE A 23 -38.12 19.40 -10.65
N GLY A 24 -37.73 19.87 -11.84
CA GLY A 24 -36.40 19.61 -12.40
C GLY A 24 -35.27 20.11 -11.51
N ILE A 25 -35.39 21.32 -10.95
CA ILE A 25 -34.39 21.88 -10.03
C ILE A 25 -34.28 21.03 -8.76
N TYR A 26 -35.39 20.64 -8.14
CA TYR A 26 -35.36 19.79 -6.94
C TYR A 26 -34.77 18.41 -7.23
N ALA A 27 -35.06 17.81 -8.40
CA ALA A 27 -34.47 16.54 -8.80
C ALA A 27 -32.95 16.63 -8.97
N VAL A 28 -32.44 17.72 -9.58
CA VAL A 28 -30.99 17.96 -9.72
C VAL A 28 -30.33 18.17 -8.36
N VAL A 29 -30.95 18.95 -7.46
CA VAL A 29 -30.42 19.17 -6.11
C VAL A 29 -30.39 17.87 -5.30
N LEU A 30 -31.45 17.07 -5.34
CA LEU A 30 -31.49 15.75 -4.71
C LEU A 30 -30.40 14.83 -5.26
N LEU A 31 -30.17 14.86 -6.57
CA LEU A 31 -29.14 14.05 -7.22
C LEU A 31 -27.73 14.49 -6.78
N ILE A 32 -27.48 15.80 -6.66
CA ILE A 32 -26.20 16.33 -6.15
C ILE A 32 -25.98 15.92 -4.70
N VAL A 33 -26.97 16.08 -3.82
CA VAL A 33 -26.87 15.68 -2.40
C VAL A 33 -26.66 14.18 -2.27
N PHE A 34 -27.36 13.38 -3.08
CA PHE A 34 -27.20 11.93 -3.14
C PHE A 34 -25.79 11.54 -3.61
N LEU A 35 -25.25 12.20 -4.63
CA LEU A 35 -23.87 11.98 -5.09
C LEU A 35 -22.85 12.38 -4.02
N VAL A 36 -23.04 13.49 -3.32
CA VAL A 36 -22.14 13.96 -2.26
C VAL A 36 -22.11 13.00 -1.06
N GLY A 37 -23.20 12.30 -0.77
CA GLY A 37 -23.23 11.23 0.24
C GLY A 37 -22.64 9.89 -0.24
N PHE A 38 -22.88 9.53 -1.51
CA PHE A 38 -22.54 8.21 -2.04
C PHE A 38 -21.08 8.08 -2.53
N VAL A 39 -20.54 9.14 -3.14
CA VAL A 39 -19.17 9.18 -3.68
C VAL A 39 -18.08 9.02 -2.59
N PRO A 40 -18.10 9.74 -1.44
CA PRO A 40 -17.07 9.58 -0.42
C PRO A 40 -17.09 8.18 0.20
N MET A 41 -18.25 7.53 0.29
CA MET A 41 -18.35 6.16 0.80
C MET A 41 -17.72 5.15 -0.16
N TRP A 42 -17.90 5.35 -1.47
CA TRP A 42 -17.30 4.51 -2.50
C TRP A 42 -15.78 4.67 -2.59
N ILE A 43 -15.27 5.90 -2.42
CA ILE A 43 -13.83 6.19 -2.35
C ILE A 43 -13.21 5.61 -1.07
N LYS A 44 -13.92 5.68 0.07
CA LYS A 44 -13.44 5.17 1.36
C LYS A 44 -13.34 3.63 1.39
N ALA A 45 -14.24 2.92 0.70
CA ALA A 45 -14.16 1.46 0.55
C ALA A 45 -13.03 0.99 -0.38
N ARG A 46 -12.65 1.82 -1.36
CA ARG A 46 -11.58 1.49 -2.33
C ARG A 46 -10.19 1.87 -1.85
N SER A 47 -10.07 2.90 -1.01
CA SER A 47 -8.80 3.36 -0.44
C SER A 47 -8.25 2.45 0.67
N SER A 48 -9.08 1.66 1.36
CA SER A 48 -8.60 0.65 2.32
C SER A 48 -7.78 -0.47 1.67
N ARG A 49 -8.05 -0.83 0.40
CA ARG A 49 -7.29 -1.89 -0.29
C ARG A 49 -5.91 -1.42 -0.79
N ILE A 50 -5.79 -0.15 -1.15
CA ILE A 50 -4.52 0.45 -1.61
C ILE A 50 -3.62 0.81 -0.41
N ALA A 51 -4.22 1.19 0.73
CA ALA A 51 -3.48 1.46 1.96
C ALA A 51 -2.93 0.18 2.62
N LEU A 52 -3.64 -0.95 2.57
CA LEU A 52 -3.15 -2.22 3.14
C LEU A 52 -1.92 -2.76 2.39
N ALA A 53 -1.93 -2.76 1.05
CA ALA A 53 -0.80 -3.25 0.25
C ALA A 53 0.49 -2.44 0.53
N GLY A 54 0.38 -1.11 0.65
CA GLY A 54 1.53 -0.26 0.96
C GLY A 54 2.02 -0.35 2.42
N VAL A 55 1.16 -0.74 3.36
CA VAL A 55 1.52 -0.93 4.77
C VAL A 55 2.14 -2.31 5.02
N GLU A 56 1.60 -3.37 4.41
CA GLU A 56 2.15 -4.72 4.52
C GLU A 56 3.55 -4.84 3.90
N GLN A 57 3.78 -4.20 2.74
CA GLN A 57 5.10 -4.17 2.12
C GLN A 57 6.13 -3.47 3.00
N LYS A 58 5.77 -2.32 3.58
CA LYS A 58 6.65 -1.59 4.51
C LYS A 58 6.91 -2.37 5.80
N LEU A 59 5.93 -3.13 6.29
CA LEU A 59 6.08 -4.01 7.45
C LEU A 59 7.06 -5.14 7.16
N SER A 60 6.96 -5.80 6.00
CA SER A 60 7.87 -6.90 5.62
C SER A 60 9.33 -6.42 5.55
N LEU A 61 9.56 -5.28 4.91
CA LEU A 61 10.89 -4.67 4.83
C LEU A 61 11.44 -4.27 6.20
N ALA A 62 10.62 -3.62 7.04
CA ALA A 62 11.02 -3.23 8.38
C ALA A 62 11.34 -4.44 9.27
N GLN A 63 10.57 -5.53 9.15
CA GLN A 63 10.81 -6.75 9.89
C GLN A 63 12.13 -7.41 9.49
N MET A 64 12.43 -7.50 8.18
CA MET A 64 13.72 -8.01 7.69
C MET A 64 14.90 -7.15 8.17
N GLN A 65 14.76 -5.81 8.10
CA GLN A 65 15.79 -4.89 8.62
C GLN A 65 16.02 -5.10 10.12
N ASN A 66 14.97 -5.30 10.90
CA ASN A 66 15.08 -5.50 12.34
C ASN A 66 15.74 -6.84 12.68
N SER A 67 15.36 -7.94 12.01
CA SER A 67 16.02 -9.24 12.21
C SER A 67 17.51 -9.17 11.87
N LEU A 68 17.89 -8.48 10.79
CA LEU A 68 19.29 -8.32 10.42
C LEU A 68 20.06 -7.38 11.37
N ALA A 69 19.43 -6.31 11.85
CA ALA A 69 20.04 -5.44 12.86
C ALA A 69 20.25 -6.17 14.19
N SER A 70 19.28 -6.97 14.63
CA SER A 70 19.40 -7.82 15.83
C SER A 70 20.57 -8.78 15.69
N SER A 71 20.70 -9.48 14.55
CA SER A 71 21.80 -10.43 14.37
C SER A 71 23.18 -9.77 14.44
N VAL A 72 23.34 -8.55 13.91
CA VAL A 72 24.57 -7.76 14.05
C VAL A 72 24.86 -7.44 15.52
N ILE A 73 23.85 -6.98 16.26
CA ILE A 73 23.99 -6.59 17.67
C ILE A 73 24.33 -7.82 18.53
N ASP A 74 23.63 -8.92 18.33
CA ASP A 74 23.81 -10.16 19.06
C ASP A 74 25.20 -10.75 18.77
N ALA A 75 25.63 -10.78 17.51
CA ALA A 75 26.99 -11.24 17.15
C ALA A 75 28.08 -10.35 17.78
N ARG A 76 27.87 -9.03 17.85
CA ARG A 76 28.81 -8.10 18.51
C ARG A 76 28.86 -8.28 20.02
N ARG A 77 27.78 -8.75 20.64
CA ARG A 77 27.73 -9.07 22.07
C ARG A 77 28.34 -10.44 22.40
N GLY A 78 28.68 -11.23 21.39
CA GLY A 78 29.12 -12.62 21.54
C GLY A 78 27.96 -13.62 21.64
N ASP A 79 26.72 -13.17 21.42
CA ASP A 79 25.51 -13.99 21.44
C ASP A 79 25.29 -14.62 20.06
N TYR A 80 26.18 -15.54 19.67
CA TYR A 80 26.24 -16.09 18.31
C TYR A 80 25.04 -16.97 17.93
N GLU A 81 24.43 -17.66 18.90
CA GLU A 81 23.28 -18.53 18.63
C GLU A 81 21.99 -17.71 18.33
N PRO A 82 21.62 -16.70 19.15
CA PRO A 82 20.59 -15.73 18.77
C PRO A 82 20.88 -15.05 17.43
N ALA A 83 22.13 -14.64 17.19
CA ALA A 83 22.52 -14.03 15.92
C ALA A 83 22.31 -14.97 14.73
N ARG A 84 22.62 -16.27 14.87
CA ARG A 84 22.40 -17.30 13.84
C ARG A 84 20.92 -17.45 13.52
N GLN A 85 20.06 -17.46 14.53
CA GLN A 85 18.61 -17.57 14.35
C GLN A 85 18.06 -16.34 13.63
N ALA A 86 18.45 -15.14 14.06
CA ALA A 86 18.03 -13.89 13.44
C ALA A 86 18.53 -13.75 11.98
N ALA A 87 19.79 -14.14 11.71
CA ALA A 87 20.33 -14.18 10.34
C ALA A 87 19.58 -15.20 9.47
N SER A 88 19.29 -16.39 10.00
CA SER A 88 18.52 -17.41 9.28
C SER A 88 17.12 -16.91 8.93
N GLN A 89 16.43 -16.28 9.89
CA GLN A 89 15.12 -15.69 9.68
C GLN A 89 15.14 -14.60 8.61
N PHE A 90 16.15 -13.71 8.63
CA PHE A 90 16.35 -12.70 7.60
C PHE A 90 16.44 -13.32 6.19
N PHE A 91 17.31 -14.32 5.99
CA PHE A 91 17.47 -14.95 4.67
C PHE A 91 16.20 -15.70 4.22
N THR A 92 15.49 -16.36 5.15
CA THR A 92 14.22 -17.02 4.83
C THR A 92 13.16 -16.02 4.39
N SER A 93 13.01 -14.90 5.11
CA SER A 93 12.08 -13.83 4.73
C SER A 93 12.47 -13.16 3.41
N LEU A 94 13.76 -12.90 3.20
CA LEU A 94 14.25 -12.29 1.96
C LEU A 94 13.98 -13.20 0.76
N LEU A 95 14.21 -14.51 0.88
CA LEU A 95 13.92 -15.47 -0.19
C LEU A 95 12.43 -15.55 -0.49
N ALA A 96 11.59 -15.57 0.56
CA ALA A 96 10.14 -15.52 0.38
C ALA A 96 9.71 -14.25 -0.37
N GLU A 97 10.30 -13.10 -0.05
CA GLU A 97 10.00 -11.83 -0.70
C GLU A 97 10.46 -11.81 -2.16
N VAL A 98 11.61 -12.39 -2.49
CA VAL A 98 12.06 -12.53 -3.89
C VAL A 98 11.14 -13.47 -4.69
N ASN A 99 10.70 -14.57 -4.08
CA ASN A 99 9.84 -15.57 -4.71
C ASN A 99 8.40 -15.09 -4.95
N LYS A 100 7.92 -14.08 -4.21
CA LYS A 100 6.60 -13.46 -4.43
C LYS A 100 6.46 -12.76 -5.78
N GLY A 101 7.55 -12.53 -6.50
CA GLY A 101 7.44 -11.95 -7.83
C GLY A 101 6.92 -10.50 -7.79
N ASP A 102 5.83 -10.26 -8.50
CA ASP A 102 5.23 -8.93 -8.61
C ASP A 102 4.40 -8.52 -7.38
N ASP A 103 4.06 -9.49 -6.52
CA ASP A 103 3.43 -9.25 -5.21
C ASP A 103 4.44 -8.93 -4.11
N SER A 104 5.73 -8.85 -4.47
CA SER A 104 6.83 -8.56 -3.56
C SER A 104 6.83 -7.11 -3.08
N ALA A 105 7.31 -6.89 -1.85
CA ALA A 105 7.70 -5.59 -1.34
C ALA A 105 8.95 -5.02 -2.05
N LEU A 106 9.71 -5.85 -2.76
CA LEU A 106 10.87 -5.46 -3.55
C LEU A 106 10.49 -5.30 -5.02
N ASN A 107 10.93 -4.20 -5.65
CA ASN A 107 10.77 -4.05 -7.09
C ASN A 107 11.68 -5.03 -7.87
N ALA A 108 11.47 -5.18 -9.18
CA ALA A 108 12.23 -6.13 -9.99
C ALA A 108 13.76 -5.89 -9.97
N ALA A 109 14.20 -4.62 -9.97
CA ALA A 109 15.61 -4.27 -9.90
C ALA A 109 16.22 -4.60 -8.53
N GLN A 110 15.49 -4.32 -7.45
CA GLN A 110 15.87 -4.66 -6.08
C GLN A 110 15.95 -6.18 -5.89
N ARG A 111 14.99 -6.96 -6.41
CA ARG A 111 15.02 -8.43 -6.39
C ARG A 111 16.27 -8.98 -7.09
N ALA A 112 16.63 -8.44 -8.26
CA ALA A 112 17.87 -8.82 -8.93
C ALA A 112 19.12 -8.41 -8.13
N ALA A 113 19.10 -7.23 -7.50
CA ALA A 113 20.22 -6.71 -6.74
C ALA A 113 20.43 -7.41 -5.39
N VAL A 114 19.40 -8.01 -4.77
CA VAL A 114 19.56 -8.82 -3.54
C VAL A 114 20.02 -10.24 -3.82
N GLN A 115 19.94 -10.73 -5.07
CA GLN A 115 20.32 -12.09 -5.42
C GLN A 115 21.76 -12.46 -5.01
N PRO A 116 22.79 -11.59 -5.19
CA PRO A 116 24.15 -11.86 -4.74
C PRO A 116 24.32 -11.92 -3.22
N LEU A 117 23.40 -11.35 -2.44
CA LEU A 117 23.48 -11.38 -0.97
C LEU A 117 23.31 -12.80 -0.42
N PHE A 118 22.55 -13.66 -1.11
CA PHE A 118 22.35 -15.06 -0.69
C PHE A 118 23.64 -15.89 -0.76
N THR A 119 24.61 -15.51 -1.59
CA THR A 119 25.91 -16.19 -1.69
C THR A 119 26.69 -16.11 -0.37
N GLN A 120 26.46 -15.07 0.43
CA GLN A 120 27.16 -14.87 1.72
C GLN A 120 26.52 -15.63 2.88
N ARG A 121 25.32 -16.20 2.69
CA ARG A 121 24.56 -16.87 3.75
C ARG A 121 25.35 -17.99 4.41
N ASP A 122 25.89 -18.90 3.62
CA ASP A 122 26.55 -20.09 4.16
C ASP A 122 27.84 -19.74 4.91
N GLU A 123 28.60 -18.75 4.43
CA GLU A 123 29.76 -18.19 5.13
C GLU A 123 29.34 -17.61 6.48
N ILE A 124 28.35 -16.72 6.50
CA ILE A 124 27.86 -16.07 7.72
C ILE A 124 27.33 -17.10 8.74
N ILE A 125 26.52 -18.07 8.29
CA ILE A 125 26.01 -19.12 9.17
C ILE A 125 27.14 -19.98 9.73
N THR A 126 28.16 -20.27 8.92
CA THR A 126 29.34 -21.02 9.37
C THR A 126 30.13 -20.24 10.41
N LEU A 127 30.38 -18.94 10.20
CA LEU A 127 31.09 -18.08 11.15
C LEU A 127 30.31 -17.98 12.47
N LEU A 128 28.99 -17.79 12.41
CA LEU A 128 28.13 -17.76 13.59
C LEU A 128 28.13 -19.10 14.33
N ALA A 129 28.05 -20.22 13.62
CA ALA A 129 28.11 -21.55 14.24
C ALA A 129 29.45 -21.84 14.92
N ARG A 130 30.54 -21.24 14.43
CA ARG A 130 31.88 -21.33 15.05
C ARG A 130 32.12 -20.29 16.14
N SER A 131 31.14 -19.43 16.44
CA SER A 131 31.32 -18.30 17.36
C SER A 131 32.48 -17.36 16.95
N ASP A 132 32.68 -17.19 15.64
CA ASP A 132 33.76 -16.37 15.10
C ASP A 132 33.38 -14.87 15.18
N PRO A 133 34.19 -14.01 15.84
CA PRO A 133 33.95 -12.57 15.90
C PRO A 133 33.83 -11.89 14.53
N ALA A 134 34.46 -12.43 13.48
CA ALA A 134 34.37 -11.90 12.13
C ALA A 134 32.93 -11.95 11.56
N ALA A 135 32.06 -12.79 12.14
CA ALA A 135 30.63 -12.83 11.78
C ALA A 135 29.95 -11.46 11.93
N ALA A 136 30.31 -10.70 12.96
CA ALA A 136 29.71 -9.39 13.23
C ALA A 136 30.02 -8.37 12.12
N ASP A 137 31.25 -8.39 11.59
CA ASP A 137 31.66 -7.50 10.51
C ASP A 137 30.98 -7.91 9.20
N ARG A 138 30.95 -9.22 8.89
CA ARG A 138 30.25 -9.74 7.70
C ARG A 138 28.75 -9.42 7.72
N LEU A 139 28.10 -9.56 8.87
CA LEU A 139 26.69 -9.18 9.04
C LEU A 139 26.48 -7.67 8.89
N SER A 140 27.43 -6.85 9.35
CA SER A 140 27.37 -5.39 9.20
C SER A 140 27.46 -4.97 7.73
N ASP A 141 28.38 -5.57 6.97
CA ASP A 141 28.52 -5.34 5.52
C ASP A 141 27.28 -5.79 4.74
N LEU A 142 26.72 -6.94 5.10
CA LEU A 142 25.46 -7.44 4.55
C LEU A 142 24.32 -6.46 4.81
N PHE A 143 24.20 -5.94 6.04
CA PHE A 143 23.19 -4.96 6.41
C PHE A 143 23.32 -3.67 5.61
N ALA A 144 24.54 -3.13 5.48
CA ALA A 144 24.79 -1.92 4.70
C ALA A 144 24.41 -2.13 3.21
N SER A 145 24.78 -3.28 2.64
CA SER A 145 24.47 -3.64 1.25
C SER A 145 22.97 -3.77 1.02
N TYR A 146 22.27 -4.50 1.90
CA TYR A 146 20.83 -4.66 1.84
C TYR A 146 20.09 -3.32 1.95
N ARG A 147 20.47 -2.49 2.93
CA ARG A 147 19.87 -1.16 3.12
C ARG A 147 20.04 -0.30 1.88
N LYS A 148 21.25 -0.30 1.28
CA LYS A 148 21.53 0.45 0.05
C LYS A 148 20.60 0.03 -1.08
N ILE A 149 20.39 -1.28 -1.28
CA ILE A 149 19.51 -1.81 -2.32
C ILE A 149 18.06 -1.39 -2.08
N VAL A 150 17.56 -1.54 -0.84
CA VAL A 150 16.16 -1.22 -0.51
C VAL A 150 15.88 0.29 -0.56
N SER A 151 16.88 1.13 -0.26
CA SER A 151 16.76 2.58 -0.33
C SER A 151 16.99 3.16 -1.74
N SER A 152 17.40 2.33 -2.69
CA SER A 152 17.64 2.71 -4.09
C SER A 152 16.40 2.50 -4.95
#